data_AF-A0A9K3LMC8-F1
#
_entry.id   AF-A0A9K3LMC8-F1
#
_cell.length_a   1.000
_cell.length_b   1.000
_cell.length_c   1.000
_cell.angle_alpha   90.00
_cell.angle_beta   90.00
_cell.angle_gamma   90.00
#
_symmetry.space_group_name_H-M   'P 1'
#
loop_
_entity.id
_entity.type
_entity.pdbx_description
1 polymer ?
#
loop_
_entity_poly.entity_id
_entity_poly.type
_entity_poly.pdbx_seq_one_letter_code
_entity_poly.pdbx_strand_id
1 'polypeptide(L)'
;MSSLLLSSVAALTRQQYPASKFSSPAKSALLMTSRRTRRTTSPSSTTINRLFTPSSTTLNLLSSSSDAAASEVTRSNFSTSTKLSPNTGGLRKLPVVKSPVELLNRAEKTPKRLVKNDTTIKNIRARSQKHGAEYLNALTQALCIPLRDIVDGYRREFRRLHPFEQVVADLTVRARQRKDGVTLESVLLEIHEARKLILEAGKDWVYRAKHAETAREATRFTKDGTDRLLELFREFAFEPVASMVDLQRSLRSAPAVQLNTPAVVLVGAPNVGKSSIVRYISSATPEVNNYPFTTRGMTLGHVEVFWSDQNEIARAVVPDDKRKAKDVSPDILKGKYAYSQLCQVMDSPGVLVRPEGEKRNEMEELTLAAMKHLPTAVMYVMDLSGQAGDKCSSVADQLQLRREIRKQFPRRPWIDVVSKIDLGTADGAIEELEIILEGAPYIRLSIHEGQGIDELRTEVLRMLGQVRVVLDAMAVVDDRSAR
;
A
#
# COMPACT_ATOMS: atom_id res chain seq x y z
N MET A 1 5.66 13.49 59.45
CA MET A 1 4.97 12.58 58.50
C MET A 1 5.66 12.69 57.15
N SER A 2 6.75 11.93 57.09
CA SER A 2 7.79 11.86 56.06
C SER A 2 7.24 11.15 54.80
N SER A 3 7.49 11.65 53.58
CA SER A 3 8.66 11.33 52.74
C SER A 3 8.94 9.83 52.59
N LEU A 4 8.97 9.39 51.32
CA LEU A 4 9.37 8.08 50.76
C LEU A 4 8.20 7.13 50.47
N LEU A 5 8.01 6.81 49.17
CA LEU A 5 7.72 5.45 48.66
C LEU A 5 7.80 5.50 47.12
N LEU A 6 9.04 5.48 46.61
CA LEU A 6 9.36 4.80 45.35
C LEU A 6 9.70 3.35 45.69
N SER A 7 9.43 2.45 44.73
CA SER A 7 9.77 1.02 44.66
C SER A 7 8.74 0.02 45.21
N SER A 8 8.33 -0.88 44.30
CA SER A 8 7.92 -2.29 44.52
C SER A 8 6.64 -2.63 43.77
N VAL A 9 6.75 -3.19 42.56
CA VAL A 9 6.06 -4.44 42.17
C VAL A 9 6.86 -5.07 41.01
N ALA A 10 7.82 -5.92 41.38
CA ALA A 10 8.40 -6.94 40.51
C ALA A 10 8.35 -8.27 41.28
N ALA A 11 7.38 -9.12 40.94
CA ALA A 11 7.16 -10.51 41.39
C ALA A 11 5.70 -10.83 40.99
N LEU A 12 5.29 -11.97 40.43
CA LEU A 12 5.82 -13.32 40.33
C LEU A 12 4.86 -14.07 39.40
N THR A 13 5.34 -14.71 38.33
CA THR A 13 4.77 -15.99 37.86
C THR A 13 5.87 -16.74 37.10
N ARG A 14 6.60 -17.59 37.84
CA ARG A 14 7.36 -18.72 37.32
C ARG A 14 6.40 -19.91 37.20
N GLN A 15 6.33 -20.52 36.03
CA GLN A 15 6.00 -21.94 35.90
C GLN A 15 7.08 -22.61 35.05
N GLN A 16 7.68 -23.64 35.63
CA GLN A 16 8.74 -24.49 35.08
C GLN A 16 8.17 -25.47 34.04
N TYR A 17 8.99 -25.88 33.06
CA TYR A 17 9.21 -27.28 32.61
C TYR A 17 10.35 -27.29 31.55
N PRO A 18 11.00 -28.45 31.24
CA PRO A 18 12.44 -28.61 31.45
C PRO A 18 13.30 -28.64 30.18
N ALA A 19 14.62 -28.56 30.41
CA ALA A 19 15.68 -28.63 29.42
C ALA A 19 15.80 -30.02 28.76
N SER A 20 15.95 -30.02 27.42
CA SER A 20 16.52 -31.16 26.68
C SER A 20 17.72 -30.68 25.86
N LYS A 21 18.83 -31.39 26.04
CA LYS A 21 20.10 -31.29 25.32
C LYS A 21 19.90 -31.75 23.88
N PHE A 22 20.53 -31.12 22.88
CA PHE A 22 21.27 -31.82 21.80
C PHE A 22 22.03 -30.81 20.91
N SER A 23 23.37 -30.82 21.07
CA SER A 23 24.39 -30.95 20.03
C SER A 23 24.32 -30.12 18.73
N SER A 24 25.25 -29.17 18.58
CA SER A 24 25.71 -28.64 17.29
C SER A 24 26.47 -29.69 16.46
N PRO A 25 26.62 -29.48 15.14
CA PRO A 25 27.91 -29.79 14.53
C PRO A 25 28.47 -28.67 13.64
N ALA A 26 29.70 -28.30 13.99
CA ALA A 26 30.92 -28.31 13.17
C ALA A 26 30.90 -27.81 11.71
N LYS A 27 31.77 -26.80 11.52
CA LYS A 27 32.52 -26.48 10.30
C LYS A 27 33.22 -27.72 9.72
N SER A 28 33.23 -27.85 8.39
CA SER A 28 34.31 -28.55 7.69
C SER A 28 34.65 -27.80 6.39
N ALA A 29 35.93 -27.45 6.29
CA ALA A 29 36.58 -26.97 5.10
C ALA A 29 37.01 -28.18 4.26
N LEU A 30 36.95 -28.05 2.93
CA LEU A 30 37.70 -28.95 2.05
C LEU A 30 38.31 -28.12 0.93
N LEU A 31 39.64 -28.14 0.93
CA LEU A 31 40.56 -27.50 0.02
C LEU A 31 41.27 -28.63 -0.73
N MET A 32 41.29 -28.58 -2.07
CA MET A 32 42.29 -29.17 -2.99
C MET A 32 41.70 -29.14 -4.40
N THR A 33 42.38 -28.82 -5.51
CA THR A 33 43.65 -28.17 -5.85
C THR A 33 43.60 -27.96 -7.38
N SER A 34 44.14 -26.82 -7.84
CA SER A 34 44.88 -26.61 -9.11
C SER A 34 44.34 -27.18 -10.45
N ARG A 35 44.05 -26.27 -11.41
CA ARG A 35 44.95 -26.06 -12.57
C ARG A 35 44.67 -24.74 -13.30
N ARG A 36 45.78 -24.03 -13.59
CA ARG A 36 45.93 -22.80 -14.36
C ARG A 36 45.56 -22.96 -15.84
N THR A 37 44.98 -21.93 -16.45
CA THR A 37 45.47 -21.35 -17.72
C THR A 37 45.23 -19.84 -17.79
N ARG A 38 46.25 -19.19 -18.34
CA ARG A 38 46.55 -17.77 -18.60
C ARG A 38 45.52 -17.04 -19.50
N ARG A 39 45.16 -15.79 -19.18
CA ARG A 39 45.50 -14.50 -19.87
C ARG A 39 45.10 -14.42 -21.35
N THR A 40 44.30 -13.41 -21.71
CA THR A 40 44.61 -12.25 -22.60
C THR A 40 43.35 -11.38 -22.81
N THR A 41 43.39 -10.11 -22.41
CA THR A 41 43.38 -8.88 -23.25
C THR A 41 42.01 -8.23 -23.46
N SER A 42 41.83 -7.07 -22.83
CA SER A 42 41.04 -5.95 -23.35
C SER A 42 41.73 -5.32 -24.57
N PRO A 43 40.99 -4.54 -25.38
CA PRO A 43 41.39 -3.14 -25.49
C PRO A 43 40.22 -2.14 -25.51
N SER A 44 40.66 -0.90 -25.47
CA SER A 44 40.05 0.38 -25.18
C SER A 44 39.33 1.08 -26.34
N SER A 45 38.48 2.04 -25.94
CA SER A 45 38.28 3.39 -26.50
C SER A 45 37.95 3.57 -27.98
N THR A 46 36.80 4.21 -28.24
CA THR A 46 36.71 5.25 -29.27
C THR A 46 35.71 6.32 -28.83
N THR A 47 36.16 7.56 -28.85
CA THR A 47 35.37 8.78 -28.60
C THR A 47 35.31 9.58 -29.91
N ILE A 48 34.29 10.44 -30.00
CA ILE A 48 34.18 11.65 -30.84
C ILE A 48 33.55 11.47 -32.24
N ASN A 49 32.28 11.88 -32.38
CA ASN A 49 31.85 13.08 -33.15
C ASN A 49 30.38 12.96 -33.55
N ARG A 50 29.52 13.85 -33.05
CA ARG A 50 28.42 14.39 -33.87
C ARG A 50 28.23 15.88 -33.57
N LEU A 51 28.41 16.64 -34.63
CA LEU A 51 28.17 18.06 -34.80
C LEU A 51 26.67 18.38 -34.78
N PHE A 52 26.36 19.48 -34.09
CA PHE A 52 25.50 20.62 -34.45
C PHE A 52 24.14 20.49 -35.16
N THR A 53 23.26 21.39 -34.69
CA THR A 53 21.96 21.91 -35.18
C THR A 53 20.71 21.12 -34.74
N PRO A 54 19.67 21.84 -34.25
CA PRO A 54 18.81 22.57 -35.19
C PRO A 54 18.66 24.06 -34.87
N SER A 55 18.56 24.80 -35.98
CA SER A 55 18.09 26.17 -36.10
C SER A 55 16.57 26.28 -35.98
N SER A 56 16.14 27.50 -35.67
CA SER A 56 14.85 28.15 -35.96
C SER A 56 13.60 27.67 -35.21
N THR A 57 12.63 28.51 -34.82
CA THR A 57 12.44 29.97 -34.74
C THR A 57 11.09 30.14 -34.01
N THR A 58 11.07 31.01 -33.01
CA THR A 58 9.95 31.78 -32.41
C THR A 58 8.50 31.27 -32.46
N LEU A 59 7.83 31.34 -31.29
CA LEU A 59 6.72 32.28 -31.12
C LEU A 59 6.57 32.65 -29.62
N ASN A 60 6.88 33.91 -29.32
CA ASN A 60 6.52 34.58 -28.08
C ASN A 60 5.03 34.95 -28.13
N LEU A 61 4.34 34.81 -27.00
CA LEU A 61 3.19 35.64 -26.66
C LEU A 61 3.45 36.26 -25.28
N LEU A 62 3.42 37.59 -25.28
CA LEU A 62 3.76 38.51 -24.22
C LEU A 62 2.74 38.50 -23.07
N SER A 63 3.22 38.75 -21.85
CA SER A 63 2.70 39.85 -21.02
C SER A 63 3.64 40.17 -19.84
N SER A 64 4.36 41.29 -20.01
CA SER A 64 4.69 42.36 -19.04
C SER A 64 4.89 42.07 -17.53
N SER A 65 6.05 42.54 -17.07
CA SER A 65 6.44 43.07 -15.75
C SER A 65 5.39 44.01 -15.10
N SER A 66 5.36 44.31 -13.80
CA SER A 66 6.44 44.66 -12.86
C SER A 66 5.93 44.78 -11.39
N ASP A 67 6.89 44.61 -10.46
CA ASP A 67 7.05 45.30 -9.15
C ASP A 67 6.26 44.93 -7.87
N ALA A 68 7.03 44.33 -6.95
CA ALA A 68 7.42 44.82 -5.62
C ALA A 68 6.45 44.81 -4.40
N ALA A 69 6.91 44.05 -3.41
CA ALA A 69 6.86 44.27 -1.95
C ALA A 69 5.50 44.23 -1.20
N ALA A 70 5.29 43.17 -0.41
CA ALA A 70 5.21 43.25 1.06
C ALA A 70 4.93 41.87 1.70
N SER A 71 5.52 41.71 2.86
CA SER A 71 5.43 40.66 3.87
C SER A 71 4.03 40.12 4.20
N GLU A 72 3.89 38.79 4.18
CA GLU A 72 3.03 38.08 5.13
C GLU A 72 3.59 36.67 5.41
N VAL A 73 4.05 36.47 6.65
CA VAL A 73 4.58 35.21 7.16
C VAL A 73 3.40 34.41 7.71
N THR A 74 2.83 33.49 6.93
CA THR A 74 2.06 32.37 7.49
C THR A 74 2.03 31.15 6.54
N ARG A 75 2.30 29.97 7.14
CA ARG A 75 1.91 28.62 6.71
C ARG A 75 2.09 28.22 5.23
N SER A 76 3.18 27.53 4.93
CA SER A 76 3.15 26.26 4.18
C SER A 76 4.57 25.75 3.98
N ASN A 77 4.91 24.60 4.55
CA ASN A 77 6.05 23.80 4.08
C ASN A 77 5.68 22.31 4.19
N PHE A 78 4.54 21.95 3.60
CA PHE A 78 4.35 20.63 3.04
C PHE A 78 4.86 20.74 1.61
N SER A 79 6.02 20.14 1.33
CA SER A 79 6.62 20.21 0.01
C SER A 79 5.64 19.69 -1.03
N THR A 80 5.29 20.59 -1.95
CA THR A 80 4.72 20.38 -3.29
C THR A 80 4.54 18.92 -3.68
N SER A 81 3.27 18.56 -3.79
CA SER A 81 2.76 17.45 -4.57
C SER A 81 3.50 17.34 -5.91
N THR A 82 4.33 16.31 -6.07
CA THR A 82 4.38 15.62 -7.36
C THR A 82 2.94 15.41 -7.80
N LYS A 83 2.56 15.87 -8.99
CA LYS A 83 1.22 15.65 -9.56
C LYS A 83 0.95 14.14 -9.59
N LEU A 84 0.38 13.62 -8.51
CA LEU A 84 -0.06 12.24 -8.40
C LEU A 84 -1.22 12.11 -9.40
N SER A 85 -1.13 11.13 -10.30
CA SER A 85 -2.23 10.86 -11.22
C SER A 85 -3.52 10.62 -10.41
N PRO A 86 -4.71 10.97 -10.94
CA PRO A 86 -5.98 10.80 -10.22
C PRO A 86 -6.22 9.36 -9.73
N ASN A 87 -5.55 8.37 -10.34
CA ASN A 87 -5.59 6.95 -9.99
C ASN A 87 -4.51 6.50 -8.98
N THR A 88 -3.84 7.42 -8.28
CA THR A 88 -2.88 7.03 -7.25
C THR A 88 -3.63 6.60 -5.99
N GLY A 89 -3.61 5.30 -5.67
CA GLY A 89 -4.27 4.72 -4.49
C GLY A 89 -3.96 5.45 -3.18
N GLY A 90 -4.89 5.42 -2.24
CA GLY A 90 -4.82 6.13 -0.96
C GLY A 90 -3.57 5.81 -0.16
N LEU A 91 -3.10 4.55 -0.22
CA LEU A 91 -1.85 4.13 0.44
C LEU A 91 -0.62 4.86 -0.09
N ARG A 92 -0.57 5.20 -1.38
CA ARG A 92 0.54 5.96 -1.97
C ARG A 92 0.47 7.45 -1.65
N LYS A 93 -0.70 7.95 -1.26
CA LYS A 93 -0.94 9.33 -0.81
C LYS A 93 -0.59 9.56 0.66
N LEU A 94 -0.23 8.51 1.41
CA LEU A 94 0.21 8.64 2.80
C LEU A 94 1.37 9.66 2.94
N PRO A 95 1.43 10.41 4.06
CA PRO A 95 2.49 11.39 4.29
C PRO A 95 3.88 10.79 4.12
N VAL A 96 4.83 11.54 3.54
CA VAL A 96 6.22 11.11 3.47
C VAL A 96 6.92 11.47 4.78
N VAL A 97 7.29 10.44 5.54
CA VAL A 97 8.13 10.47 6.72
C VAL A 97 9.60 10.50 6.28
N LYS A 98 10.31 11.51 6.77
CA LYS A 98 11.76 11.68 6.58
C LYS A 98 12.51 10.81 7.58
N SER A 99 13.77 10.46 7.25
CA SER A 99 14.60 9.69 8.18
C SER A 99 14.86 10.49 9.48
N PRO A 100 15.06 9.82 10.62
CA PRO A 100 15.33 10.52 11.88
C PRO A 100 16.59 11.38 11.80
N VAL A 101 17.62 10.93 11.07
CA VAL A 101 18.85 11.69 10.80
C VAL A 101 18.57 12.98 10.01
N GLU A 102 17.71 12.91 8.99
CA GLU A 102 17.35 14.10 8.21
C GLU A 102 16.54 15.10 9.06
N LEU A 103 15.61 14.61 9.87
CA LEU A 103 14.83 15.44 10.79
C LEU A 103 15.74 16.17 11.79
N LEU A 104 16.68 15.44 12.41
CA LEU A 104 17.62 16.00 13.37
C LEU A 104 18.53 17.07 12.72
N ASN A 105 19.11 16.76 11.57
CA ASN A 105 19.97 17.69 10.82
C ASN A 105 19.22 18.96 10.40
N ARG A 106 17.94 18.83 10.02
CA ARG A 106 17.09 19.97 9.69
C ARG A 106 16.76 20.80 10.94
N ALA A 107 16.48 20.14 12.06
CA ALA A 107 16.18 20.80 13.32
C ALA A 107 17.37 21.62 13.82
N GLU A 108 18.59 21.08 13.80
CA GLU A 108 19.82 21.77 14.23
C GLU A 108 20.14 23.02 13.39
N LYS A 109 19.80 23.01 12.10
CA LYS A 109 20.04 24.15 11.19
C LYS A 109 18.98 25.25 11.30
N THR A 110 17.76 24.89 11.73
CA THR A 110 16.62 25.81 11.76
C THR A 110 16.83 27.03 12.67
N PRO A 111 17.20 26.90 13.95
CA PRO A 111 17.37 28.04 14.83
C PRO A 111 18.53 28.95 14.39
N LYS A 112 19.62 28.38 13.87
CA LYS A 112 20.77 29.13 13.32
C LYS A 112 20.40 30.05 12.16
N ARG A 113 19.36 29.69 11.40
CA ARG A 113 18.87 30.49 10.26
C ARG A 113 17.85 31.55 10.69
N LEU A 114 16.96 31.19 11.63
CA LEU A 114 15.81 32.02 12.01
C LEU A 114 16.15 33.03 13.10
N VAL A 115 17.01 32.67 14.04
CA VAL A 115 17.31 33.48 15.21
C VAL A 115 18.63 34.21 14.98
N LYS A 116 18.57 35.55 15.04
CA LYS A 116 19.73 36.44 14.92
C LYS A 116 19.87 37.24 16.21
N ASN A 117 21.09 37.65 16.52
CA ASN A 117 21.33 38.54 17.65
C ASN A 117 20.63 39.88 17.43
N ASP A 118 19.80 40.28 18.39
CA ASP A 118 19.14 41.58 18.36
C ASP A 118 20.11 42.68 18.77
N THR A 119 20.57 43.47 17.80
CA THR A 119 21.50 44.58 18.01
C THR A 119 20.84 45.78 18.67
N THR A 120 19.51 45.86 18.70
CA THR A 120 18.77 47.00 19.27
C THR A 120 18.81 47.01 20.80
N ILE A 121 18.87 45.83 21.43
CA ILE A 121 18.88 45.68 22.89
C ILE A 121 20.28 45.99 23.41
N LYS A 122 20.47 47.13 24.09
CA LYS A 122 21.78 47.53 24.65
C LYS A 122 22.23 46.61 25.79
N ASN A 123 21.32 46.15 26.64
CA ASN A 123 21.64 45.29 27.77
C ASN A 123 22.05 43.89 27.28
N ILE A 124 23.31 43.52 27.53
CA ILE A 124 23.90 42.25 27.10
C ILE A 124 23.12 41.05 27.69
N ARG A 125 22.72 41.11 28.98
CA ARG A 125 21.93 40.05 29.62
C ARG A 125 20.59 39.87 28.93
N ALA A 126 19.83 40.95 28.77
CA ALA A 126 18.50 40.89 28.14
C ALA A 126 18.59 40.40 26.68
N ARG A 127 19.63 40.81 25.96
CA ARG A 127 19.92 40.32 24.60
C ARG A 127 20.19 38.81 24.58
N SER A 128 21.04 38.32 25.49
CA SER A 128 21.36 36.88 25.60
C SER A 128 20.17 36.05 26.04
N GLN A 129 19.34 36.53 26.98
CA GLN A 129 18.10 35.87 27.41
C GLN A 129 17.10 35.74 26.26
N LYS A 130 16.87 36.83 25.52
CA LYS A 130 15.98 36.84 24.34
C LYS A 130 16.47 35.87 23.28
N HIS A 131 17.74 35.97 22.90
CA HIS A 131 18.35 35.08 21.91
C HIS A 131 18.24 33.61 22.34
N GLY A 132 18.59 33.27 23.58
CA GLY A 132 18.53 31.91 24.10
C GLY A 132 17.11 31.34 24.10
N ALA A 133 16.13 32.11 24.57
CA ALA A 133 14.72 31.71 24.58
C ALA A 133 14.17 31.50 23.16
N GLU A 134 14.45 32.42 22.23
CA GLU A 134 14.04 32.30 20.82
C GLU A 134 14.72 31.11 20.13
N TYR A 135 16.01 30.91 20.37
CA TYR A 135 16.79 29.80 19.81
C TYR A 135 16.26 28.44 20.27
N LEU A 136 16.07 28.27 21.57
CA LEU A 136 15.52 27.04 22.14
C LEU A 136 14.09 26.78 21.66
N ASN A 137 13.23 27.80 21.64
CA ASN A 137 11.86 27.65 21.14
C ASN A 137 11.86 27.24 19.65
N ALA A 138 12.69 27.87 18.82
CA ALA A 138 12.82 27.52 17.40
C ALA A 138 13.31 26.07 17.22
N LEU A 139 14.28 25.61 18.03
CA LEU A 139 14.74 24.22 18.02
C LEU A 139 13.63 23.24 18.45
N THR A 140 12.94 23.52 19.57
CA THR A 140 11.83 22.70 20.06
C THR A 140 10.73 22.56 19.00
N GLN A 141 10.32 23.66 18.36
CA GLN A 141 9.32 23.59 17.29
C GLN A 141 9.83 22.80 16.08
N ALA A 142 11.11 22.97 15.70
CA ALA A 142 11.70 22.24 14.58
C ALA A 142 11.76 20.71 14.83
N LEU A 143 11.90 20.27 16.09
CA LEU A 143 11.82 18.86 16.47
C LEU A 143 10.37 18.37 16.58
N CYS A 144 9.47 19.13 17.21
CA CYS A 144 8.12 18.67 17.55
C CYS A 144 7.12 18.71 16.38
N ILE A 145 7.21 19.70 15.48
CA ILE A 145 6.25 19.86 14.37
C ILE A 145 6.27 18.64 13.44
N PRO A 146 7.43 18.16 12.94
CA PRO A 146 7.46 16.98 12.09
C PRO A 146 6.86 15.73 12.76
N LEU A 147 7.14 15.51 14.06
CA LEU A 147 6.58 14.38 14.81
C LEU A 147 5.05 14.45 14.89
N ARG A 148 4.51 15.65 15.17
CA ARG A 148 3.05 15.87 15.16
C ARG A 148 2.47 15.60 13.78
N ASP A 149 3.07 16.16 12.74
CA ASP A 149 2.55 16.08 11.38
C ASP A 149 2.55 14.64 10.85
N ILE A 150 3.51 13.80 11.27
CA ILE A 150 3.50 12.36 11.03
C ILE A 150 2.26 11.72 11.67
N VAL A 151 2.08 11.91 12.98
CA VAL A 151 0.99 11.28 13.74
C VAL A 151 -0.38 11.70 13.22
N ASP A 152 -0.59 13.02 13.07
CA ASP A 152 -1.86 13.57 12.64
C ASP A 152 -2.13 13.24 11.16
N GLY A 153 -1.09 13.27 10.33
CA GLY A 153 -1.17 12.91 8.92
C GLY A 153 -1.62 11.47 8.72
N TYR A 154 -0.97 10.52 9.40
CA TYR A 154 -1.34 9.10 9.28
C TYR A 154 -2.74 8.82 9.83
N ARG A 155 -3.09 9.35 11.00
CA ARG A 155 -4.45 9.18 11.57
C ARG A 155 -5.53 9.72 10.65
N ARG A 156 -5.28 10.86 9.99
CA ARG A 156 -6.23 11.46 9.05
C ARG A 156 -6.35 10.67 7.76
N GLU A 157 -5.24 10.30 7.13
CA GLU A 157 -5.29 9.61 5.84
C GLU A 157 -5.85 8.19 5.98
N PHE A 158 -5.55 7.46 7.07
CA PHE A 158 -6.12 6.12 7.31
C PHE A 158 -7.65 6.13 7.42
N ARG A 159 -8.24 7.17 8.01
CA ARG A 159 -9.71 7.32 8.08
C ARG A 159 -10.34 7.59 6.72
N ARG A 160 -9.58 8.12 5.77
CA ARG A 160 -10.02 8.46 4.40
C ARG A 160 -9.76 7.34 3.39
N LEU A 161 -8.97 6.32 3.77
CA LEU A 161 -8.73 5.17 2.91
C LEU A 161 -10.04 4.48 2.58
N HIS A 162 -10.15 4.01 1.34
CA HIS A 162 -11.26 3.15 0.95
C HIS A 162 -11.26 1.87 1.80
N PRO A 163 -12.41 1.27 2.16
CA PRO A 163 -12.47 0.08 3.00
C PRO A 163 -11.57 -1.07 2.53
N PHE A 164 -11.49 -1.29 1.21
CA PHE A 164 -10.53 -2.25 0.64
C PHE A 164 -9.08 -1.91 0.96
N GLU A 165 -8.68 -0.65 0.79
CA GLU A 165 -7.32 -0.19 1.09
C GLU A 165 -7.01 -0.23 2.59
N GLN A 166 -8.01 -0.04 3.45
CA GLN A 166 -7.86 -0.21 4.90
C GLN A 166 -7.51 -1.65 5.25
N VAL A 167 -8.17 -2.64 4.62
CA VAL A 167 -7.83 -4.05 4.82
C VAL A 167 -6.42 -4.35 4.30
N VAL A 168 -6.04 -3.84 3.13
CA VAL A 168 -4.67 -3.98 2.60
C VAL A 168 -3.64 -3.38 3.56
N ALA A 169 -3.94 -2.22 4.15
CA ALA A 169 -3.08 -1.57 5.14
C ALA A 169 -2.93 -2.42 6.40
N ASP A 170 -4.05 -2.92 6.94
CA ASP A 170 -4.08 -3.76 8.13
C ASP A 170 -3.32 -5.08 7.92
N LEU A 171 -3.57 -5.78 6.81
CA LEU A 171 -2.81 -6.98 6.42
C LEU A 171 -1.31 -6.69 6.30
N THR A 172 -0.94 -5.56 5.70
CA THR A 172 0.47 -5.12 5.60
C THR A 172 1.09 -4.89 6.98
N VAL A 173 0.36 -4.27 7.90
CA VAL A 173 0.82 -4.02 9.27
C VAL A 173 0.92 -5.34 10.05
N ARG A 174 -0.07 -6.24 9.95
CA ARG A 174 -0.07 -7.56 10.62
C ARG A 174 1.07 -8.46 10.15
N ALA A 175 1.33 -8.52 8.84
CA ALA A 175 2.45 -9.28 8.30
C ALA A 175 3.78 -8.81 8.89
N ARG A 176 3.91 -7.51 9.12
CA ARG A 176 5.08 -6.95 9.78
C ARG A 176 5.09 -7.20 11.29
N GLN A 177 3.96 -7.12 11.98
CA GLN A 177 3.87 -7.48 13.41
C GLN A 177 4.38 -8.90 13.68
N ARG A 178 4.10 -9.87 12.79
CA ARG A 178 4.67 -11.23 12.95
C ARG A 178 6.19 -11.27 12.84
N LYS A 179 6.77 -10.32 12.11
CA LYS A 179 8.23 -10.25 11.88
C LYS A 179 8.94 -9.49 12.99
N ASP A 180 8.42 -8.34 13.38
CA ASP A 180 9.10 -7.36 14.25
C ASP A 180 8.34 -7.11 15.58
N GLY A 181 7.11 -7.59 15.74
CA GLY A 181 6.25 -7.36 16.92
C GLY A 181 5.59 -5.97 16.98
N VAL A 182 5.95 -5.08 16.06
CA VAL A 182 5.60 -3.65 16.12
C VAL A 182 4.29 -3.35 15.38
N THR A 183 3.35 -2.66 16.05
CA THR A 183 2.07 -2.24 15.47
C THR A 183 2.14 -0.79 14.96
N LEU A 184 1.31 -0.41 13.99
CA LEU A 184 1.24 0.99 13.55
C LEU A 184 0.78 1.91 14.70
N GLU A 185 -0.21 1.47 15.48
CA GLU A 185 -0.76 2.26 16.58
C GLU A 185 0.27 2.50 17.69
N SER A 186 1.05 1.48 18.05
CA SER A 186 2.13 1.61 19.04
C SER A 186 3.21 2.57 18.57
N VAL A 187 3.63 2.51 17.30
CA VAL A 187 4.64 3.44 16.75
C VAL A 187 4.13 4.88 16.75
N LEU A 188 2.89 5.11 16.33
CA LEU A 188 2.30 6.45 16.33
C LEU A 188 2.14 6.99 17.76
N LEU A 189 1.86 6.13 18.73
CA LEU A 189 1.80 6.49 20.15
C LEU A 189 3.19 6.85 20.68
N GLU A 190 4.21 6.03 20.43
CA GLU A 190 5.59 6.31 20.84
C GLU A 190 6.11 7.63 20.27
N ILE A 191 5.86 7.91 18.98
CA ILE A 191 6.19 9.21 18.36
C ILE A 191 5.46 10.36 19.08
N HIS A 192 4.20 10.16 19.46
CA HIS A 192 3.41 11.17 20.16
C HIS A 192 3.98 11.47 21.56
N GLU A 193 4.35 10.43 22.32
CA GLU A 193 4.96 10.56 23.64
C GLU A 193 6.35 11.20 23.56
N ALA A 194 7.20 10.78 22.62
CA ALA A 194 8.49 11.42 22.40
C ALA A 194 8.36 12.92 22.10
N ARG A 195 7.38 13.30 21.26
CA ARG A 195 7.07 14.71 20.98
C ARG A 195 6.65 15.46 22.25
N LYS A 196 5.82 14.85 23.11
CA LYS A 196 5.34 15.46 24.36
C LYS A 196 6.51 15.73 25.31
N LEU A 197 7.38 14.75 25.52
CA LEU A 197 8.58 14.86 26.35
C LEU A 197 9.51 16.00 25.87
N ILE A 198 9.80 16.06 24.56
CA ILE A 198 10.63 17.11 23.97
C ILE A 198 9.99 18.49 24.14
N LEU A 199 8.66 18.59 23.97
CA LEU A 199 7.94 19.85 24.09
C LEU A 199 7.93 20.38 25.53
N GLU A 200 7.73 19.50 26.51
CA GLU A 200 7.78 19.85 27.94
C GLU A 200 9.18 20.31 28.34
N ALA A 201 10.22 19.53 28.02
CA ALA A 201 11.61 19.92 28.25
C ALA A 201 11.97 21.24 27.55
N GLY A 202 11.47 21.45 26.33
CA GLY A 202 11.68 22.68 25.58
C GLY A 202 11.11 23.90 26.29
N LYS A 203 9.88 23.81 26.84
CA LYS A 203 9.27 24.89 27.62
C LYS A 203 10.09 25.22 28.86
N ASP A 204 10.58 24.21 29.56
CA ASP A 204 11.39 24.38 30.77
C ASP A 204 12.73 25.07 30.47
N TRP A 205 13.43 24.64 29.43
CA TRP A 205 14.70 25.26 29.02
C TRP A 205 14.52 26.69 28.51
N VAL A 206 13.44 26.97 27.76
CA VAL A 206 13.08 28.34 27.35
C VAL A 206 12.82 29.21 28.58
N TYR A 207 12.10 28.69 29.58
CA TYR A 207 11.84 29.40 30.83
C TYR A 207 13.14 29.74 31.57
N ARG A 208 14.05 28.76 31.72
CA ARG A 208 15.36 28.96 32.36
C ARG A 208 16.21 29.99 31.63
N ALA A 209 16.32 29.90 30.30
CA ALA A 209 17.08 30.85 29.49
C ALA A 209 16.54 32.28 29.60
N LYS A 210 15.20 32.43 29.65
CA LYS A 210 14.54 33.74 29.79
C LYS A 210 14.81 34.40 31.15
N HIS A 211 14.93 33.61 32.23
CA HIS A 211 15.07 34.12 33.59
C HIS A 211 16.50 34.08 34.15
N ALA A 212 17.50 33.68 33.35
CA ALA A 212 18.90 33.64 33.76
C ALA A 212 19.36 34.94 34.42
N GLU A 213 20.17 34.87 35.47
CA GLU A 213 20.65 36.01 36.24
C GLU A 213 21.76 36.77 35.50
N THR A 214 22.53 36.07 34.68
CA THR A 214 23.65 36.64 33.91
C THR A 214 23.62 36.27 32.43
N ALA A 215 24.31 37.06 31.59
CA ALA A 215 24.45 36.77 30.16
C ALA A 215 25.19 35.44 29.89
N ARG A 216 26.19 35.12 30.73
CA ARG A 216 26.94 33.86 30.66
C ARG A 216 26.04 32.67 30.97
N GLU A 217 25.22 32.80 32.00
CA GLU A 217 24.26 31.77 32.39
C GLU A 217 23.18 31.54 31.32
N ALA A 218 22.63 32.61 30.72
CA ALA A 218 21.69 32.49 29.60
C ALA A 218 22.30 31.69 28.43
N THR A 219 23.57 31.97 28.11
CA THR A 219 24.31 31.27 27.06
C THR A 219 24.54 29.80 27.43
N ARG A 220 24.87 29.52 28.69
CA ARG A 220 25.03 28.16 29.22
C ARG A 220 23.72 27.38 29.13
N PHE A 221 22.60 27.92 29.62
CA PHE A 221 21.28 27.27 29.51
C PHE A 221 20.86 27.03 28.06
N THR A 222 21.23 27.92 27.13
CA THR A 222 20.98 27.72 25.71
C THR A 222 21.75 26.52 25.17
N LYS A 223 23.03 26.37 25.54
CA LYS A 223 23.86 25.24 25.13
C LYS A 223 23.35 23.93 25.75
N ASP A 224 23.22 23.91 27.08
CA ASP A 224 22.80 22.72 27.83
C ASP A 224 21.39 22.27 27.39
N GLY A 225 20.48 23.22 27.17
CA GLY A 225 19.13 22.95 26.66
C GLY A 225 19.14 22.44 25.21
N THR A 226 20.02 22.94 24.36
CA THR A 226 20.17 22.43 22.98
C THR A 226 20.64 20.98 23.00
N ASP A 227 21.70 20.69 23.76
CA ASP A 227 22.26 19.35 23.87
C ASP A 227 21.22 18.36 24.42
N ARG A 228 20.48 18.77 25.47
CA ARG A 228 19.44 17.94 26.07
C ARG A 228 18.26 17.67 25.12
N LEU A 229 17.80 18.67 24.36
CA LEU A 229 16.70 18.48 23.40
C LEU A 229 17.08 17.52 22.27
N LEU A 230 18.31 17.62 21.77
CA LEU A 230 18.83 16.72 20.73
C LEU A 230 19.02 15.30 21.27
N GLU A 231 19.49 15.16 22.51
CA GLU A 231 19.60 13.89 23.21
C GLU A 231 18.22 13.23 23.38
N LEU A 232 17.22 13.95 23.88
CA LEU A 232 15.84 13.45 24.02
C LEU A 232 15.27 12.95 22.69
N PHE A 233 15.54 13.66 21.58
CA PHE A 233 15.13 13.17 20.26
C PHE A 233 15.83 11.87 19.89
N ARG A 234 17.15 11.76 20.12
CA ARG A 234 17.91 10.54 19.82
C ARG A 234 17.44 9.35 20.67
N GLU A 235 17.13 9.60 21.94
CA GLU A 235 16.71 8.57 22.90
C GLU A 235 15.27 8.09 22.63
N PHE A 236 14.32 9.01 22.42
CA PHE A 236 12.90 8.67 22.39
C PHE A 236 12.24 8.72 21.01
N ALA A 237 12.73 9.56 20.08
CA ALA A 237 12.10 9.73 18.78
C ALA A 237 12.80 8.96 17.64
N PHE A 238 14.08 8.60 17.81
CA PHE A 238 14.88 8.03 16.72
C PHE A 238 14.34 6.69 16.22
N GLU A 239 14.19 5.71 17.13
CA GLU A 239 13.71 4.36 16.79
C GLU A 239 12.25 4.33 16.32
N PRO A 240 11.29 5.03 16.98
CA PRO A 240 9.91 5.06 16.50
C PRO A 240 9.80 5.70 15.11
N VAL A 241 10.54 6.78 14.84
CA VAL A 241 10.54 7.40 13.50
C VAL A 241 11.19 6.48 12.46
N ALA A 242 12.29 5.79 12.79
CA ALA A 242 12.90 4.80 11.90
C ALA A 242 11.92 3.67 11.55
N SER A 243 11.27 3.12 12.57
CA SER A 243 10.22 2.09 12.44
C SER A 243 9.09 2.56 11.53
N MET A 244 8.68 3.83 11.68
CA MET A 244 7.66 4.46 10.85
C MET A 244 8.08 4.63 9.39
N VAL A 245 9.34 4.98 9.11
CA VAL A 245 9.89 5.07 7.74
C VAL A 245 9.85 3.72 7.05
N ASP A 246 10.17 2.64 7.76
CA ASP A 246 10.06 1.30 7.21
C ASP A 246 8.60 0.89 7.02
N LEU A 247 7.70 1.27 7.95
CA LEU A 247 6.27 0.93 7.85
C LEU A 247 5.67 1.62 6.63
N GLN A 248 6.03 2.88 6.42
CA GLN A 248 5.71 3.62 5.23
C GLN A 248 6.17 2.90 3.96
N ARG A 249 7.41 2.39 3.92
CA ARG A 249 7.95 1.71 2.74
C ARG A 249 7.08 0.51 2.36
N SER A 250 6.67 -0.29 3.34
CA SER A 250 5.77 -1.43 3.13
C SER A 250 4.37 -0.99 2.74
N LEU A 251 3.76 -0.01 3.42
CA LEU A 251 2.42 0.47 3.10
C LEU A 251 2.33 1.06 1.68
N ARG A 252 3.37 1.79 1.25
CA ARG A 252 3.42 2.45 -0.06
C ARG A 252 3.87 1.55 -1.20
N SER A 253 4.46 0.38 -0.92
CA SER A 253 4.81 -0.59 -1.96
C SER A 253 3.60 -1.38 -2.46
N ALA A 254 2.47 -1.34 -1.74
CA ALA A 254 1.22 -1.93 -2.22
C ALA A 254 0.85 -1.39 -3.62
N PRO A 255 0.41 -2.27 -4.54
CA PRO A 255 0.00 -1.89 -5.87
C PRO A 255 -1.23 -0.98 -5.82
N ALA A 256 -1.32 -0.02 -6.75
CA ALA A 256 -2.48 0.86 -6.83
C ALA A 256 -3.63 0.09 -7.50
N VAL A 257 -4.69 -0.16 -6.75
CA VAL A 257 -5.91 -0.82 -7.26
C VAL A 257 -6.90 0.24 -7.73
N GLN A 258 -7.56 -0.01 -8.86
CA GLN A 258 -8.61 0.88 -9.36
C GLN A 258 -9.91 0.52 -8.64
N LEU A 259 -10.33 1.37 -7.71
CA LEU A 259 -11.42 1.06 -6.78
C LEU A 259 -12.81 1.14 -7.42
N ASN A 260 -12.95 1.96 -8.47
CA ASN A 260 -14.24 2.25 -9.12
C ASN A 260 -14.36 1.62 -10.51
N THR A 261 -13.51 0.63 -10.81
CA THR A 261 -13.53 -0.08 -12.08
C THR A 261 -14.26 -1.41 -11.91
N PRO A 262 -15.27 -1.73 -12.75
CA PRO A 262 -15.91 -3.04 -12.74
C PRO A 262 -14.88 -4.16 -12.85
N ALA A 263 -15.01 -5.16 -11.98
CA ALA A 263 -14.08 -6.28 -11.93
C ALA A 263 -14.81 -7.62 -11.83
N VAL A 264 -14.17 -8.69 -12.30
CA VAL A 264 -14.55 -10.07 -11.99
C VAL A 264 -13.49 -10.66 -11.08
N VAL A 265 -13.90 -11.20 -9.93
CA VAL A 265 -13.00 -11.92 -9.02
C VAL A 265 -13.20 -13.41 -9.24
N LEU A 266 -12.10 -14.12 -9.53
CA LEU A 266 -12.10 -15.57 -9.61
C LEU A 266 -11.92 -16.16 -8.23
N VAL A 267 -12.85 -17.01 -7.81
CA VAL A 267 -12.86 -17.62 -6.48
C VAL A 267 -12.95 -19.13 -6.64
N GLY A 268 -12.29 -19.88 -5.77
CA GLY A 268 -12.31 -21.35 -5.79
C GLY A 268 -11.06 -21.93 -5.15
N ALA A 269 -11.05 -23.25 -4.96
CA ALA A 269 -9.93 -23.96 -4.35
C ALA A 269 -8.60 -23.73 -5.10
N PRO A 270 -7.43 -23.90 -4.46
CA PRO A 270 -6.14 -23.90 -5.15
C PRO A 270 -6.12 -24.86 -6.36
N ASN A 271 -5.33 -24.54 -7.38
CA ASN A 271 -5.09 -25.38 -8.57
C ASN A 271 -6.31 -25.74 -9.47
N VAL A 272 -7.51 -25.21 -9.21
CA VAL A 272 -8.70 -25.35 -10.08
C VAL A 272 -8.60 -24.58 -11.41
N GLY A 273 -7.43 -24.05 -11.79
CA GLY A 273 -7.24 -23.39 -13.09
C GLY A 273 -7.58 -21.90 -13.17
N LYS A 274 -7.85 -21.20 -12.05
CA LYS A 274 -8.15 -19.75 -12.01
C LYS A 274 -7.12 -18.90 -12.78
N SER A 275 -5.83 -19.05 -12.49
CA SER A 275 -4.77 -18.29 -13.18
C SER A 275 -4.74 -18.55 -14.69
N SER A 276 -5.04 -19.78 -15.12
CA SER A 276 -5.12 -20.13 -16.54
C SER A 276 -6.29 -19.43 -17.21
N ILE A 277 -7.45 -19.40 -16.54
CA ILE A 277 -8.63 -18.65 -17.02
C ILE A 277 -8.28 -17.17 -17.18
N VAL A 278 -7.69 -16.54 -16.16
CA VAL A 278 -7.31 -15.12 -16.23
C VAL A 278 -6.37 -14.84 -17.40
N ARG A 279 -5.34 -15.66 -17.60
CA ARG A 279 -4.41 -15.51 -18.74
C ARG A 279 -5.10 -15.62 -20.09
N TYR A 280 -6.10 -16.49 -20.20
CA TYR A 280 -6.79 -16.73 -21.46
C TYR A 280 -7.82 -15.64 -21.78
N ILE A 281 -8.58 -15.17 -20.79
CA ILE A 281 -9.63 -14.15 -21.01
C ILE A 281 -9.08 -12.73 -21.04
N SER A 282 -7.86 -12.51 -20.53
CA SER A 282 -7.24 -11.19 -20.51
C SER A 282 -6.81 -10.73 -21.90
N SER A 283 -7.17 -9.49 -22.25
CA SER A 283 -6.74 -8.73 -23.41
C SER A 283 -5.21 -8.50 -23.50
N ALA A 284 -4.49 -8.69 -22.39
CA ALA A 284 -3.05 -8.52 -22.31
C ALA A 284 -2.42 -9.57 -21.38
N THR A 285 -1.09 -9.69 -21.40
CA THR A 285 -0.37 -10.49 -20.40
C THR A 285 -0.71 -9.99 -19.01
N PRO A 286 -1.33 -10.81 -18.14
CA PRO A 286 -1.76 -10.35 -16.82
C PRO A 286 -0.59 -9.83 -15.99
N GLU A 287 -0.84 -8.76 -15.23
CA GLU A 287 0.15 -8.15 -14.35
C GLU A 287 0.18 -8.86 -13.00
N VAL A 288 1.38 -9.10 -12.45
CA VAL A 288 1.52 -9.72 -11.13
C VAL A 288 1.68 -8.63 -10.07
N ASN A 289 0.66 -8.45 -9.26
CA ASN A 289 0.58 -7.47 -8.18
C ASN A 289 1.12 -8.05 -6.88
N ASN A 290 2.32 -7.62 -6.49
CA ASN A 290 2.98 -8.06 -5.26
C ASN A 290 2.48 -7.24 -4.07
N TYR A 291 1.69 -7.85 -3.19
CA TYR A 291 1.31 -7.22 -1.94
C TYR A 291 2.38 -7.49 -0.86
N PRO A 292 2.65 -6.52 0.04
CA PRO A 292 3.76 -6.62 1.00
C PRO A 292 3.67 -7.81 1.98
N PHE A 293 2.46 -8.32 2.19
CA PHE A 293 2.15 -9.44 3.08
C PHE A 293 2.02 -10.78 2.34
N THR A 294 2.15 -10.80 1.02
CA THR A 294 1.98 -12.02 0.22
C THR A 294 3.31 -12.56 -0.25
N THR A 295 3.48 -13.90 -0.22
CA THR A 295 4.65 -14.58 -0.79
C THR A 295 4.56 -14.78 -2.30
N ARG A 296 3.35 -14.73 -2.84
CA ARG A 296 3.04 -14.77 -4.28
C ARG A 296 2.20 -13.57 -4.63
N GLY A 297 2.47 -12.90 -5.75
CA GLY A 297 1.62 -11.81 -6.21
C GLY A 297 0.23 -12.31 -6.64
N MET A 298 -0.76 -11.43 -6.56
CA MET A 298 -2.06 -11.65 -7.18
C MET A 298 -1.98 -11.32 -8.67
N THR A 299 -2.53 -12.16 -9.53
CA THR A 299 -2.55 -11.89 -10.96
C THR A 299 -3.75 -11.00 -11.31
N LEU A 300 -3.50 -9.86 -11.94
CA LEU A 300 -4.53 -8.95 -12.43
C LEU A 300 -4.54 -9.00 -13.96
N GLY A 301 -5.63 -9.56 -14.48
CA GLY A 301 -5.98 -9.48 -15.89
C GLY A 301 -6.72 -8.19 -16.22
N HIS A 302 -6.67 -7.83 -17.50
CA HIS A 302 -7.40 -6.69 -18.04
C HIS A 302 -8.24 -7.15 -19.23
N VAL A 303 -9.47 -6.66 -19.30
CA VAL A 303 -10.40 -6.94 -20.41
C VAL A 303 -10.94 -5.63 -20.93
N GLU A 304 -10.81 -5.38 -22.23
CA GLU A 304 -11.37 -4.19 -22.87
C GLU A 304 -12.79 -4.49 -23.39
N VAL A 305 -13.77 -3.75 -22.86
CA VAL A 305 -15.20 -3.85 -23.19
C VAL A 305 -15.61 -2.64 -24.03
N PHE A 306 -16.30 -2.85 -25.14
CA PHE A 306 -16.81 -1.81 -26.05
C PHE A 306 -18.34 -1.68 -25.92
N TRP A 307 -18.81 -0.44 -25.91
CA TRP A 307 -20.20 -0.10 -25.66
C TRP A 307 -20.85 0.51 -26.91
N SER A 308 -22.08 0.10 -27.24
CA SER A 308 -22.88 0.70 -28.33
C SER A 308 -23.50 2.02 -27.86
N ASP A 309 -23.98 2.05 -26.61
CA ASP A 309 -24.53 3.22 -25.93
C ASP A 309 -24.10 3.27 -24.44
N GLN A 310 -24.79 4.03 -23.58
CA GLN A 310 -24.41 4.14 -22.15
C GLN A 310 -24.66 2.88 -21.31
N ASN A 311 -25.50 1.94 -21.77
CA ASN A 311 -25.93 0.77 -20.98
C ASN A 311 -25.80 -0.56 -21.74
N GLU A 312 -25.58 -0.53 -23.05
CA GLU A 312 -25.51 -1.71 -23.90
C GLU A 312 -24.06 -2.01 -24.33
N ILE A 313 -23.63 -3.23 -24.02
CA ILE A 313 -22.31 -3.74 -24.41
C ILE A 313 -22.40 -4.23 -25.86
N ALA A 314 -21.69 -3.58 -26.77
CA ALA A 314 -21.70 -3.93 -28.19
C ALA A 314 -20.76 -5.09 -28.52
N ARG A 315 -19.57 -5.12 -27.91
CA ARG A 315 -18.54 -6.13 -28.17
C ARG A 315 -17.49 -6.10 -27.07
N ALA A 316 -16.78 -7.19 -26.85
CA ALA A 316 -15.45 -7.13 -26.22
C ALA A 316 -14.39 -7.63 -27.17
N VAL A 317 -13.21 -7.03 -27.08
CA VAL A 317 -12.06 -7.48 -27.84
C VAL A 317 -10.98 -7.83 -26.84
N VAL A 318 -10.57 -9.10 -26.87
CA VAL A 318 -9.25 -9.52 -26.42
C VAL A 318 -8.36 -9.23 -27.63
N PRO A 319 -7.57 -8.14 -27.64
CA PRO A 319 -6.75 -7.84 -28.80
C PRO A 319 -5.76 -8.98 -29.02
N ASP A 320 -5.62 -9.45 -30.26
CA ASP A 320 -4.62 -10.49 -30.59
C ASP A 320 -3.19 -10.01 -30.29
N ASP A 321 -2.97 -8.68 -30.21
CA ASP A 321 -1.69 -8.05 -29.89
C ASP A 321 -1.75 -7.19 -28.61
N LYS A 322 -0.66 -7.23 -27.83
CA LYS A 322 -0.47 -6.51 -26.56
C LYS A 322 -0.57 -4.99 -26.76
N ARG A 323 -1.75 -4.39 -26.53
CA ARG A 323 -1.94 -2.92 -26.52
C ARG A 323 -1.52 -2.29 -25.20
N LYS A 324 -1.05 -1.03 -25.23
CA LYS A 324 -0.76 -0.26 -24.01
C LYS A 324 -2.02 0.47 -23.56
N ALA A 325 -2.20 0.64 -22.24
CA ALA A 325 -3.38 1.26 -21.62
C ALA A 325 -3.69 2.73 -22.01
N LYS A 326 -2.91 3.34 -22.92
CA LYS A 326 -3.09 4.73 -23.41
C LYS A 326 -3.62 4.80 -24.83
N ASP A 327 -3.77 3.66 -25.51
CA ASP A 327 -4.17 3.62 -26.91
C ASP A 327 -5.71 3.56 -26.99
N VAL A 328 -6.33 4.63 -27.47
CA VAL A 328 -7.78 4.62 -27.78
C VAL A 328 -7.98 3.68 -28.97
N SER A 329 -8.88 2.70 -28.83
CA SER A 329 -9.10 1.71 -29.89
C SER A 329 -9.49 2.39 -31.21
N PRO A 330 -8.87 2.00 -32.35
CA PRO A 330 -9.18 2.58 -33.66
C PRO A 330 -10.64 2.44 -34.06
N ASP A 331 -11.39 1.49 -33.49
CA ASP A 331 -12.83 1.34 -33.72
C ASP A 331 -13.66 2.46 -33.09
N ILE A 332 -13.23 3.04 -31.97
CA ILE A 332 -13.86 4.22 -31.37
C ILE A 332 -13.59 5.45 -32.25
N LEU A 333 -12.35 5.61 -32.73
CA LEU A 333 -11.97 6.70 -33.64
C LEU A 333 -12.74 6.63 -34.97
N LYS A 334 -13.12 5.44 -35.41
CA LYS A 334 -13.96 5.20 -36.59
C LYS A 334 -15.46 5.34 -36.31
N GLY A 335 -15.86 5.69 -35.09
CA GLY A 335 -17.27 5.87 -34.70
C GLY A 335 -18.09 4.58 -34.61
N LYS A 336 -17.44 3.41 -34.55
CA LYS A 336 -18.12 2.10 -34.50
C LYS A 336 -18.75 1.79 -33.14
N TYR A 337 -18.16 2.34 -32.07
CA TYR A 337 -18.61 2.19 -30.68
C TYR A 337 -18.58 3.54 -29.99
N ALA A 338 -19.45 3.75 -29.00
CA ALA A 338 -19.54 4.99 -28.24
C ALA A 338 -18.29 5.21 -27.38
N TYR A 339 -17.83 4.16 -26.67
CA TYR A 339 -16.60 4.17 -25.87
C TYR A 339 -16.12 2.74 -25.55
N SER A 340 -14.89 2.62 -25.01
CA SER A 340 -14.40 1.40 -24.38
C SER A 340 -14.06 1.61 -22.90
N GLN A 341 -14.11 0.53 -22.14
CA GLN A 341 -13.77 0.47 -20.73
C GLN A 341 -12.82 -0.68 -20.46
N LEU A 342 -11.73 -0.38 -19.75
CA LEU A 342 -10.81 -1.40 -19.24
C LEU A 342 -11.36 -1.95 -17.93
N CYS A 343 -11.84 -3.19 -17.94
CA CYS A 343 -12.31 -3.92 -16.78
C CYS A 343 -11.19 -4.80 -16.19
N GLN A 344 -11.34 -5.20 -14.94
CA GLN A 344 -10.34 -6.01 -14.24
C GLN A 344 -10.79 -7.46 -14.05
N VAL A 345 -9.84 -8.38 -14.17
CA VAL A 345 -10.05 -9.79 -13.81
C VAL A 345 -9.04 -10.12 -12.73
N MET A 346 -9.51 -10.34 -11.51
CA MET A 346 -8.65 -10.64 -10.37
C MET A 346 -8.53 -12.15 -10.19
N ASP A 347 -7.34 -12.67 -10.43
CA ASP A 347 -6.95 -14.00 -9.98
C ASP A 347 -6.73 -13.95 -8.47
N SER A 348 -7.71 -14.45 -7.74
CA SER A 348 -7.58 -14.53 -6.31
C SER A 348 -6.80 -15.78 -5.92
N PRO A 349 -5.88 -15.70 -4.94
CA PRO A 349 -5.31 -16.88 -4.33
C PRO A 349 -6.44 -17.78 -3.81
N GLY A 350 -6.28 -19.09 -4.00
CA GLY A 350 -7.35 -20.05 -3.72
C GLY A 350 -7.90 -19.91 -2.30
N VAL A 351 -9.22 -19.86 -2.19
CA VAL A 351 -9.91 -19.83 -0.91
C VAL A 351 -10.20 -21.28 -0.51
N LEU A 352 -10.06 -21.58 0.78
CA LEU A 352 -10.31 -22.91 1.32
C LEU A 352 -11.47 -22.85 2.32
N VAL A 353 -12.16 -23.97 2.47
CA VAL A 353 -13.03 -24.20 3.64
C VAL A 353 -12.15 -24.23 4.87
N ARG A 354 -12.56 -23.53 5.92
CA ARG A 354 -11.85 -23.51 7.21
C ARG A 354 -12.77 -24.01 8.31
N PRO A 355 -12.31 -24.89 9.20
CA PRO A 355 -13.01 -25.21 10.44
C PRO A 355 -13.34 -23.94 11.23
N GLU A 356 -14.41 -23.97 12.02
CA GLU A 356 -14.79 -22.85 12.89
C GLU A 356 -13.64 -22.47 13.83
N GLY A 357 -13.32 -21.16 13.89
CA GLY A 357 -12.25 -20.62 14.73
C GLY A 357 -10.86 -20.60 14.11
N GLU A 358 -10.63 -21.26 12.96
CA GLU A 358 -9.38 -21.11 12.22
C GLU A 358 -9.29 -19.74 11.53
N LYS A 359 -8.14 -19.07 11.70
CA LYS A 359 -7.86 -17.82 11.00
C LYS A 359 -7.55 -18.09 9.54
N ARG A 360 -8.20 -17.33 8.66
CA ARG A 360 -7.89 -17.33 7.23
C ARG A 360 -6.48 -16.80 6.98
N ASN A 361 -5.87 -17.25 5.89
CA ASN A 361 -4.61 -16.67 5.44
C ASN A 361 -4.84 -15.24 4.93
N GLU A 362 -3.80 -14.39 4.97
CA GLU A 362 -3.84 -13.00 4.51
C GLU A 362 -4.28 -12.87 3.05
N MET A 363 -3.89 -13.85 2.24
CA MET A 363 -4.32 -13.99 0.85
C MET A 363 -5.84 -14.23 0.72
N GLU A 364 -6.43 -15.06 1.59
CA GLU A 364 -7.88 -15.30 1.60
C GLU A 364 -8.65 -14.09 2.15
N GLU A 365 -8.12 -13.44 3.19
CA GLU A 365 -8.69 -12.19 3.73
C GLU A 365 -8.73 -11.09 2.66
N LEU A 366 -7.67 -10.98 1.85
CA LEU A 366 -7.61 -10.04 0.73
C LEU A 366 -8.65 -10.34 -0.35
N THR A 367 -8.84 -11.62 -0.71
CA THR A 367 -9.88 -12.06 -1.65
C THR A 367 -11.28 -11.66 -1.18
N LEU A 368 -11.60 -11.97 0.08
CA LEU A 368 -12.91 -11.64 0.65
C LEU A 368 -13.11 -10.13 0.78
N ALA A 369 -12.05 -9.38 1.09
CA ALA A 369 -12.10 -7.92 1.13
C ALA A 369 -12.36 -7.32 -0.25
N ALA A 370 -11.76 -7.86 -1.31
CA ALA A 370 -12.04 -7.46 -2.69
C ALA A 370 -13.54 -7.67 -3.00
N MET A 371 -14.07 -8.86 -2.71
CA MET A 371 -15.48 -9.18 -2.94
C MET A 371 -16.44 -8.33 -2.09
N LYS A 372 -16.03 -7.91 -0.90
CA LYS A 372 -16.86 -7.12 0.01
C LYS A 372 -16.88 -5.63 -0.35
N HIS A 373 -15.74 -5.09 -0.74
CA HIS A 373 -15.56 -3.64 -0.84
C HIS A 373 -15.38 -3.12 -2.26
N LEU A 374 -15.00 -3.96 -3.23
CA LEU A 374 -14.86 -3.55 -4.62
C LEU A 374 -16.15 -3.85 -5.42
N PRO A 375 -16.38 -3.14 -6.52
CA PRO A 375 -17.46 -3.44 -7.46
C PRO A 375 -17.09 -4.66 -8.29
N THR A 376 -17.36 -5.84 -7.75
CA THR A 376 -16.96 -7.12 -8.34
C THR A 376 -18.16 -7.98 -8.70
N ALA A 377 -18.09 -8.66 -9.84
CA ALA A 377 -18.80 -9.91 -10.07
C ALA A 377 -17.95 -11.08 -9.56
N VAL A 378 -18.58 -12.21 -9.31
CA VAL A 378 -17.91 -13.42 -8.82
C VAL A 378 -17.97 -14.52 -9.86
N MET A 379 -16.80 -15.02 -10.24
CA MET A 379 -16.66 -16.24 -11.01
C MET A 379 -16.15 -17.34 -10.10
N TYR A 380 -17.03 -18.27 -9.76
CA TYR A 380 -16.68 -19.41 -8.94
C TYR A 380 -16.17 -20.55 -9.81
N VAL A 381 -14.89 -20.90 -9.66
CA VAL A 381 -14.21 -21.92 -10.46
C VAL A 381 -14.03 -23.16 -9.62
N MET A 382 -14.50 -24.28 -10.17
CA MET A 382 -14.41 -25.60 -9.56
C MET A 382 -13.77 -26.59 -10.53
N ASP A 383 -13.13 -27.60 -9.97
CA ASP A 383 -12.52 -28.72 -10.68
C ASP A 383 -13.12 -30.00 -10.09
N LEU A 384 -14.05 -30.59 -10.84
CA LEU A 384 -14.80 -31.77 -10.42
C LEU A 384 -14.08 -33.08 -10.79
N SER A 385 -12.87 -33.04 -11.35
CA SER A 385 -12.08 -34.24 -11.66
C SER A 385 -11.53 -34.94 -10.41
N GLY A 386 -11.54 -34.25 -9.26
CA GLY A 386 -10.88 -34.70 -8.03
C GLY A 386 -9.36 -34.49 -8.01
N GLN A 387 -8.77 -33.94 -9.08
CA GLN A 387 -7.32 -33.79 -9.23
C GLN A 387 -6.78 -32.42 -8.75
N ALA A 388 -7.64 -31.55 -8.21
CA ALA A 388 -7.25 -30.20 -7.75
C ALA A 388 -6.31 -30.21 -6.52
N GLY A 389 -6.23 -31.32 -5.78
CA GLY A 389 -5.26 -31.56 -4.71
C GLY A 389 -5.83 -32.35 -3.53
N ASP A 390 -4.93 -32.79 -2.63
CA ASP A 390 -5.24 -33.83 -1.63
C ASP A 390 -5.79 -33.32 -0.28
N LYS A 391 -5.75 -32.01 0.00
CA LYS A 391 -6.19 -31.43 1.29
C LYS A 391 -7.09 -30.21 1.08
N CYS A 392 -8.30 -30.25 1.65
CA CYS A 392 -9.33 -29.18 1.64
C CYS A 392 -9.75 -28.69 0.24
N SER A 393 -9.51 -29.50 -0.79
CA SER A 393 -9.83 -29.21 -2.19
C SER A 393 -10.64 -30.34 -2.83
N SER A 394 -11.23 -31.22 -2.01
CA SER A 394 -12.12 -32.28 -2.49
C SER A 394 -13.33 -31.67 -3.20
N VAL A 395 -14.04 -32.46 -4.01
CA VAL A 395 -15.28 -32.00 -4.66
C VAL A 395 -16.28 -31.49 -3.61
N ALA A 396 -16.47 -32.24 -2.51
CA ALA A 396 -17.35 -31.84 -1.42
C ALA A 396 -16.92 -30.51 -0.78
N ASP A 397 -15.62 -30.31 -0.51
CA ASP A 397 -15.10 -29.05 0.03
C ASP A 397 -15.33 -27.88 -0.93
N GLN A 398 -15.13 -28.10 -2.23
CA GLN A 398 -15.37 -27.09 -3.26
C GLN A 398 -16.85 -26.71 -3.34
N LEU A 399 -17.76 -27.67 -3.26
CA LEU A 399 -19.21 -27.41 -3.25
C LEU A 399 -19.65 -26.73 -1.96
N GLN A 400 -19.09 -27.11 -0.81
CA GLN A 400 -19.33 -26.42 0.46
C GLN A 400 -18.86 -24.96 0.41
N LEU A 401 -17.63 -24.72 -0.04
CA LEU A 401 -17.07 -23.37 -0.16
C LEU A 401 -17.93 -22.50 -1.07
N ARG A 402 -18.43 -23.06 -2.18
CA ARG A 402 -19.37 -22.38 -3.08
C ARG A 402 -20.61 -21.91 -2.33
N ARG A 403 -21.25 -22.80 -1.57
CA ARG A 403 -22.46 -22.49 -0.77
C ARG A 403 -22.16 -21.36 0.24
N GLU A 404 -21.04 -21.44 0.94
CA GLU A 404 -20.63 -20.42 1.93
C GLU A 404 -20.46 -19.04 1.29
N ILE A 405 -19.69 -18.95 0.21
CA ILE A 405 -19.39 -17.69 -0.47
C ILE A 405 -20.64 -17.13 -1.16
N ARG A 406 -21.46 -17.98 -1.79
CA ARG A 406 -22.72 -17.55 -2.41
C ARG A 406 -23.70 -17.00 -1.37
N LYS A 407 -23.79 -17.63 -0.20
CA LYS A 407 -24.61 -17.15 0.93
C LYS A 407 -24.10 -15.81 1.47
N GLN A 408 -22.78 -15.60 1.50
CA GLN A 408 -22.18 -14.35 1.97
C GLN A 408 -22.40 -13.18 0.98
N PHE A 409 -22.49 -13.47 -0.32
CA PHE A 409 -22.60 -12.46 -1.38
C PHE A 409 -23.77 -12.72 -2.35
N PRO A 410 -25.03 -12.76 -1.86
CA PRO A 410 -26.17 -13.23 -2.65
C PRO A 410 -26.57 -12.27 -3.78
N ARG A 411 -26.26 -10.97 -3.63
CA ARG A 411 -26.61 -9.92 -4.60
C ARG A 411 -25.53 -9.66 -5.65
N ARG A 412 -24.36 -10.30 -5.54
CA ARG A 412 -23.29 -10.13 -6.53
C ARG A 412 -23.67 -10.88 -7.81
N PRO A 413 -23.45 -10.31 -9.01
CA PRO A 413 -23.45 -11.07 -10.25
C PRO A 413 -22.53 -12.27 -10.11
N TRP A 414 -23.01 -13.43 -10.54
CA TRP A 414 -22.39 -14.71 -10.22
C TRP A 414 -22.45 -15.66 -11.41
N ILE A 415 -21.35 -16.37 -11.64
CA ILE A 415 -21.28 -17.49 -12.54
C ILE A 415 -20.50 -18.65 -11.88
N ASP A 416 -21.02 -19.87 -12.02
CA ASP A 416 -20.32 -21.10 -11.67
C ASP A 416 -19.65 -21.69 -12.92
N VAL A 417 -18.37 -22.09 -12.80
CA VAL A 417 -17.55 -22.62 -13.89
C VAL A 417 -16.92 -23.94 -13.47
N VAL A 418 -17.28 -25.02 -14.17
CA VAL A 418 -16.61 -26.32 -14.08
C VAL A 418 -15.43 -26.31 -15.04
N SER A 419 -14.23 -26.19 -14.50
CA SER A 419 -12.97 -26.23 -15.24
C SER A 419 -12.46 -27.64 -15.48
N LYS A 420 -11.50 -27.78 -16.41
CA LYS A 420 -10.78 -29.02 -16.72
C LYS A 420 -11.69 -30.20 -17.07
N ILE A 421 -12.77 -29.94 -17.80
CA ILE A 421 -13.70 -31.00 -18.22
C ILE A 421 -13.04 -32.09 -19.08
N ASP A 422 -11.89 -31.77 -19.70
CA ASP A 422 -11.03 -32.71 -20.43
C ASP A 422 -10.44 -33.83 -19.55
N LEU A 423 -10.37 -33.63 -18.22
CA LEU A 423 -9.88 -34.64 -17.27
C LEU A 423 -10.98 -35.57 -16.74
N GLY A 424 -12.23 -35.37 -17.16
CA GLY A 424 -13.40 -36.06 -16.62
C GLY A 424 -13.89 -35.50 -15.28
N THR A 425 -14.89 -36.15 -14.70
CA THR A 425 -15.50 -35.78 -13.42
C THR A 425 -15.58 -36.97 -12.48
N ALA A 426 -15.46 -36.74 -11.18
CA ALA A 426 -15.70 -37.75 -10.16
C ALA A 426 -17.16 -38.24 -10.18
N ASP A 427 -17.35 -39.50 -9.81
CA ASP A 427 -18.68 -40.13 -9.78
C ASP A 427 -19.65 -39.35 -8.88
N GLY A 428 -20.84 -39.04 -9.40
CA GLY A 428 -21.89 -38.29 -8.71
C GLY A 428 -21.63 -36.79 -8.52
N ALA A 429 -20.46 -36.26 -8.91
CA ALA A 429 -20.11 -34.85 -8.68
C ALA A 429 -21.01 -33.86 -9.44
N ILE A 430 -21.39 -34.19 -10.68
CA ILE A 430 -22.27 -33.36 -11.51
C ILE A 430 -23.68 -33.37 -10.93
N GLU A 431 -24.18 -34.54 -10.52
CA GLU A 431 -25.51 -34.70 -9.93
C GLU A 431 -25.62 -33.90 -8.62
N GLU A 432 -24.60 -33.97 -7.76
CA GLU A 432 -24.55 -33.16 -6.54
C GLU A 432 -24.54 -31.67 -6.85
N LEU A 433 -23.77 -31.23 -7.85
CA LEU A 433 -23.75 -29.84 -8.28
C LEU A 433 -25.12 -29.39 -8.80
N GLU A 434 -25.79 -30.18 -9.65
CA GLU A 434 -27.10 -29.84 -10.22
C GLU A 434 -28.17 -29.69 -9.13
N ILE A 435 -28.12 -30.54 -8.10
CA ILE A 435 -28.96 -30.40 -6.91
C ILE A 435 -28.68 -29.07 -6.19
N ILE A 436 -27.41 -28.69 -6.03
CA ILE A 436 -27.03 -27.42 -5.35
C ILE A 436 -27.44 -26.19 -6.15
N LEU A 437 -27.37 -26.27 -7.48
CA LEU A 437 -27.67 -25.17 -8.36
C LEU A 437 -29.18 -24.97 -8.55
N GLU A 438 -30.01 -25.97 -8.26
CA GLU A 438 -31.47 -25.91 -8.39
C GLU A 438 -31.90 -25.38 -9.77
N GLY A 439 -31.21 -25.82 -10.83
CA GLY A 439 -31.44 -25.38 -12.21
C GLY A 439 -30.73 -24.09 -12.62
N ALA A 440 -29.91 -23.48 -11.76
CA ALA A 440 -29.08 -22.35 -12.15
C ALA A 440 -28.01 -22.76 -13.19
N PRO A 441 -27.73 -21.91 -14.19
CA PRO A 441 -26.78 -22.22 -15.24
C PRO A 441 -25.33 -22.22 -14.71
N TYR A 442 -24.50 -23.09 -15.27
CA TYR A 442 -23.06 -23.14 -15.05
C TYR A 442 -22.35 -23.43 -16.38
N ILE A 443 -21.10 -22.98 -16.50
CA ILE A 443 -20.30 -23.19 -17.72
C ILE A 443 -19.37 -24.38 -17.54
N ARG A 444 -19.32 -25.25 -18.54
CA ARG A 444 -18.35 -26.34 -18.67
C ARG A 444 -17.18 -25.84 -19.52
N LEU A 445 -15.97 -25.85 -18.96
CA LEU A 445 -14.80 -25.20 -19.55
C LEU A 445 -13.61 -26.15 -19.66
N SER A 446 -13.04 -26.26 -20.86
CA SER A 446 -11.68 -26.76 -21.08
C SER A 446 -10.87 -25.71 -21.82
N ILE A 447 -9.85 -25.17 -21.16
CA ILE A 447 -8.91 -24.22 -21.80
C ILE A 447 -8.04 -24.96 -22.82
N HIS A 448 -7.68 -26.22 -22.55
CA HIS A 448 -6.82 -27.01 -23.42
C HIS A 448 -7.53 -27.36 -24.74
N GLU A 449 -8.81 -27.75 -24.66
CA GLU A 449 -9.60 -28.15 -25.84
C GLU A 449 -10.39 -27.01 -26.48
N GLY A 450 -10.37 -25.80 -25.90
CA GLY A 450 -11.11 -24.65 -26.42
C GLY A 450 -12.61 -24.64 -26.11
N GLN A 451 -13.11 -25.59 -25.31
CA GLN A 451 -14.54 -25.75 -25.03
C GLN A 451 -15.04 -24.77 -23.96
N GLY A 452 -16.23 -24.18 -24.18
CA GLY A 452 -16.91 -23.28 -23.23
C GLY A 452 -16.33 -21.87 -23.13
N ILE A 453 -15.33 -21.54 -23.95
CA ILE A 453 -14.58 -20.28 -23.86
C ILE A 453 -15.40 -19.08 -24.30
N ASP A 454 -16.12 -19.19 -25.42
CA ASP A 454 -16.91 -18.07 -25.95
C ASP A 454 -18.14 -17.79 -25.10
N GLU A 455 -18.72 -18.84 -24.53
CA GLU A 455 -19.78 -18.74 -23.52
C GLU A 455 -19.25 -18.01 -22.27
N LEU A 456 -18.07 -18.39 -21.78
CA LEU A 456 -17.44 -17.74 -20.63
C LEU A 456 -17.16 -16.27 -20.87
N ARG A 457 -16.62 -15.93 -22.04
CA ARG A 457 -16.37 -14.53 -22.43
C ARG A 457 -17.67 -13.74 -22.42
N THR A 458 -18.71 -14.25 -23.05
CA THR A 458 -20.01 -13.58 -23.14
C THR A 458 -20.59 -13.32 -21.74
N GLU A 459 -20.53 -14.31 -20.87
CA GLU A 459 -21.10 -14.20 -19.52
C GLU A 459 -20.28 -13.27 -18.61
N VAL A 460 -18.94 -13.29 -18.71
CA VAL A 460 -18.06 -12.33 -18.02
C VAL A 460 -18.41 -10.89 -18.40
N LEU A 461 -18.70 -10.63 -19.69
CA LEU A 461 -19.09 -9.30 -20.15
C LEU A 461 -20.44 -8.89 -19.61
N ARG A 462 -21.42 -9.79 -19.67
CA ARG A 462 -22.76 -9.56 -19.11
C ARG A 462 -22.66 -9.18 -17.63
N MET A 463 -21.87 -9.91 -16.85
CA MET A 463 -21.64 -9.62 -15.43
C MET A 463 -20.93 -8.28 -15.21
N LEU A 464 -19.90 -7.94 -15.99
CA LEU A 464 -19.22 -6.65 -15.91
C LEU A 464 -20.18 -5.48 -16.22
N GLY A 465 -21.07 -5.65 -17.19
CA GLY A 465 -22.14 -4.71 -17.48
C GLY A 465 -23.09 -4.50 -16.30
N GLN A 466 -23.53 -5.59 -15.67
CA GLN A 466 -24.37 -5.51 -14.46
C GLN A 466 -23.68 -4.75 -13.32
N VAL A 467 -22.39 -5.02 -13.09
CA VAL A 467 -21.61 -4.31 -12.08
C VAL A 467 -21.52 -2.81 -12.41
N ARG A 468 -21.33 -2.47 -13.68
CA ARG A 468 -21.24 -1.08 -14.13
C ARG A 468 -22.54 -0.31 -13.89
N VAL A 469 -23.69 -0.89 -14.24
CA VAL A 469 -24.99 -0.27 -14.01
C VAL A 469 -25.21 0.04 -12.53
N VAL A 470 -24.82 -0.88 -11.65
CA VAL A 470 -24.91 -0.67 -10.19
C VAL A 470 -23.99 0.47 -9.74
N LEU A 471 -22.76 0.53 -10.24
CA LEU A 471 -21.82 1.61 -9.93
C LEU A 471 -22.35 2.99 -10.37
N ASP A 472 -22.88 3.09 -11.58
CA ASP A 472 -23.39 4.35 -12.10
C ASP A 472 -24.63 4.81 -11.32
N ALA A 473 -25.50 3.89 -10.91
CA ALA A 473 -26.62 4.18 -10.02
C ALA A 473 -26.17 4.70 -8.64
N MET A 474 -25.12 4.12 -8.06
CA MET A 474 -24.56 4.56 -6.77
C MET A 474 -23.94 5.96 -6.87
N ALA A 475 -23.21 6.26 -7.95
CA ALA A 475 -22.59 7.56 -8.17
C ALA A 475 -23.62 8.71 -8.23
N VAL A 476 -24.80 8.47 -8.80
CA VAL A 476 -25.90 9.45 -8.87
C VAL A 476 -26.49 9.74 -7.48
N VAL A 477 -26.51 8.77 -6.58
CA VAL A 477 -27.00 8.95 -5.20
C VAL A 477 -26.01 9.78 -4.38
N ASP A 478 -24.72 9.50 -4.50
CA ASP A 478 -23.68 10.24 -3.77
C ASP A 478 -23.66 11.72 -4.18
N ASP A 479 -23.78 12.04 -5.49
CA ASP A 479 -23.81 13.43 -5.97
C ASP A 479 -25.06 14.21 -5.51
N ARG A 480 -26.17 13.52 -5.25
CA ARG A 480 -27.37 14.13 -4.66
C ARG A 480 -27.27 14.34 -3.15
N SER A 481 -26.46 13.54 -2.47
CA SER A 481 -26.22 13.66 -1.02
C SER A 481 -25.16 14.70 -0.67
N ALA A 482 -24.28 15.02 -1.63
CA ALA A 482 -23.20 16.00 -1.51
C ALA A 482 -23.63 17.44 -1.88
N ARG A 483 -24.78 17.58 -2.55
CA ARG A 483 -25.47 18.86 -2.80
C ARG A 483 -26.48 19.13 -1.70
#